data_AF-A0A8C4NFL4-F1
#
_entry.id   AF-A0A8C4NFL4-F1
#
_cell.length_a   1.000
_cell.length_b   1.000
_cell.length_c   1.000
_cell.angle_alpha   90.00
_cell.angle_beta   90.00
_cell.angle_gamma   90.00
#
_symmetry.space_group_name_H-M   'P 1'
#
loop_
_entity.id
_entity.type
_entity.pdbx_description
1 polymer ?
#
loop_
_entity_poly.entity_id
_entity_poly.type
_entity_poly.pdbx_seq_one_letter_code
_entity_poly.pdbx_strand_id
1 'polypeptide(L)'
;MPLLGKGKSTQEVMKEQGRAMKRVQRGLERDKGALEKEQKQLEQQIKAAARRGDRHACTQLARSLTALRKQSGRLTTASAHTAATGTHVQMAASNVGLCQAIATTTKTMGKVNVQMDPRKTKQMMQAFERENTKLEMSEELVNDCMEEAFADSDEEGEADAIVSQVLDEIGIEVSDKMAKAPTPVRPSLTSKADLDIQRQLEALGVD
;
A
#
# COMPACT_ATOMS: atom_id res chain seq x y z
N MET A 1 37.94 -14.56 -34.90
CA MET A 1 37.10 -14.27 -33.73
C MET A 1 36.55 -12.85 -33.86
N PRO A 2 35.23 -12.64 -34.05
CA PRO A 2 34.66 -11.30 -34.00
C PRO A 2 34.06 -11.04 -32.61
N LEU A 3 34.77 -10.24 -31.81
CA LEU A 3 34.29 -9.53 -30.64
C LEU A 3 33.44 -8.32 -31.08
N LEU A 4 32.20 -8.56 -31.52
CA LEU A 4 31.23 -7.49 -31.70
C LEU A 4 30.10 -7.73 -30.69
N GLY A 5 30.12 -6.96 -29.60
CA GLY A 5 29.06 -6.93 -28.60
C GLY A 5 27.75 -6.56 -29.26
N LYS A 6 26.97 -7.56 -29.65
CA LYS A 6 25.54 -7.36 -29.90
C LYS A 6 24.96 -6.97 -28.55
N GLY A 7 24.43 -5.74 -28.44
CA GLY A 7 23.64 -5.33 -27.30
C GLY A 7 22.62 -6.43 -26.97
N LYS A 8 22.40 -6.69 -25.68
CA LYS A 8 21.51 -7.75 -25.19
C LYS A 8 20.26 -7.81 -26.05
N SER A 9 19.95 -8.98 -26.59
CA SER A 9 18.72 -9.21 -27.36
C SER A 9 17.52 -8.74 -26.55
N THR A 10 16.48 -8.17 -27.18
CA THR A 10 15.25 -7.78 -26.48
C THR A 10 14.68 -8.94 -25.66
N GLN A 11 14.81 -10.17 -26.16
CA GLN A 11 14.41 -11.39 -25.46
C GLN A 11 15.29 -11.70 -24.23
N GLU A 12 16.58 -11.35 -24.28
CA GLU A 12 17.54 -11.53 -23.19
C GLU A 12 17.33 -10.47 -22.10
N VAL A 13 17.08 -9.22 -22.50
CA VAL A 13 16.66 -8.13 -21.60
C VAL A 13 15.36 -8.49 -20.89
N MET A 14 14.34 -8.97 -21.61
CA MET A 14 13.06 -9.37 -21.01
C MET A 14 13.22 -10.54 -20.02
N LYS A 15 14.06 -11.53 -20.32
CA LYS A 15 14.37 -12.64 -19.38
C LYS A 15 15.10 -12.14 -18.14
N GLU A 16 16.04 -11.22 -18.29
CA GLU A 16 16.77 -10.59 -17.18
C GLU A 16 15.83 -9.78 -16.29
N GLN A 17 14.95 -8.97 -16.89
CA GLN A 17 13.92 -8.22 -16.16
C GLN A 17 12.93 -9.15 -15.45
N GLY A 18 12.47 -10.22 -16.09
CA GLY A 18 11.62 -11.22 -15.44
C GLY A 18 12.29 -11.89 -14.23
N ARG A 19 13.61 -12.15 -14.29
CA ARG A 19 14.38 -12.64 -13.13
C ARG A 19 14.53 -11.58 -12.05
N ALA A 20 14.75 -10.32 -12.43
CA ALA A 20 14.84 -9.20 -11.49
C ALA A 20 13.50 -9.00 -10.74
N MET A 21 12.37 -8.98 -11.46
CA MET A 21 11.04 -8.87 -10.86
C MET A 21 10.74 -10.00 -9.88
N LYS A 22 11.08 -11.26 -10.22
CA LYS A 22 10.94 -12.39 -9.28
C LYS A 22 11.80 -12.24 -8.02
N ARG A 23 12.98 -11.62 -8.13
CA ARG A 23 13.81 -11.32 -6.94
C ARG A 23 13.19 -10.23 -6.08
N VAL A 24 12.67 -9.17 -6.70
CA VAL A 24 11.96 -8.08 -6.01
C VAL A 24 10.72 -8.62 -5.29
N GLN A 25 9.89 -9.41 -5.97
CA GLN A 25 8.70 -10.04 -5.37
C GLN A 25 9.05 -10.87 -4.12
N ARG A 26 10.12 -11.67 -4.18
CA ARG A 26 10.61 -12.43 -3.00
C ARG A 26 11.24 -11.55 -1.93
N GLY A 27 11.74 -10.37 -2.28
CA GLY A 27 12.17 -9.35 -1.32
C GLY A 27 10.98 -8.79 -0.56
N LEU A 28 9.98 -8.29 -1.30
CA LEU A 28 8.75 -7.74 -0.75
C LEU A 28 8.01 -8.74 0.17
N GLU A 29 7.97 -10.02 -0.20
CA GLU A 29 7.35 -11.06 0.65
C GLU A 29 8.12 -11.28 1.97
N ARG A 30 9.46 -11.18 1.93
CA ARG A 30 10.28 -11.27 3.16
C ARG A 30 10.07 -10.06 4.05
N ASP A 31 10.02 -8.86 3.45
CA ASP A 31 9.81 -7.61 4.18
C ASP A 31 8.41 -7.58 4.80
N LYS A 32 7.39 -8.04 4.07
CA LYS A 32 6.04 -8.26 4.60
C LYS A 32 6.06 -9.19 5.81
N GLY A 33 6.70 -10.35 5.70
CA GLY A 33 6.82 -11.29 6.83
C GLY A 33 7.61 -10.74 8.02
N ALA A 34 8.53 -9.79 7.81
CA ALA A 34 9.22 -9.09 8.89
C ALA A 34 8.29 -8.09 9.60
N LEU A 35 7.54 -7.28 8.83
CA LEU A 35 6.56 -6.35 9.38
C LEU A 35 5.44 -7.07 10.13
N GLU A 36 4.94 -8.21 9.65
CA GLU A 36 3.93 -9.00 10.36
C GLU A 36 4.43 -9.49 11.74
N LYS A 37 5.72 -9.81 11.88
CA LYS A 37 6.30 -10.19 13.17
C LYS A 37 6.39 -8.98 14.11
N GLU A 38 6.79 -7.83 13.59
CA GLU A 38 6.86 -6.58 14.36
C GLU A 38 5.47 -6.09 14.79
N GLN A 39 4.44 -6.22 13.93
CA GLN A 39 3.04 -6.00 14.29
C GLN A 39 2.62 -6.86 15.49
N LYS A 40 2.90 -8.17 15.44
CA LYS A 40 2.59 -9.08 16.56
C LYS A 40 3.33 -8.71 17.85
N GLN A 41 4.56 -8.21 17.75
CA GLN A 41 5.32 -7.73 18.92
C GLN A 41 4.68 -6.46 19.49
N LEU A 42 4.31 -5.49 18.65
CA LEU A 42 3.61 -4.28 19.07
C LEU A 42 2.25 -4.59 19.70
N GLU A 43 1.48 -5.54 19.15
CA GLU A 43 0.21 -5.99 19.75
C GLU A 43 0.42 -6.56 21.17
N GLN A 44 1.49 -7.32 21.40
CA GLN A 44 1.83 -7.82 22.73
C GLN A 44 2.23 -6.68 23.68
N GLN A 45 2.98 -5.69 23.20
CA GLN A 45 3.37 -4.51 23.99
C GLN A 45 2.16 -3.63 24.34
N ILE A 46 1.23 -3.44 23.39
CA ILE A 46 -0.04 -2.73 23.61
C ILE A 46 -0.87 -3.47 24.66
N LYS A 47 -0.98 -4.80 24.57
CA LYS A 47 -1.64 -5.62 25.61
C LYS A 47 -1.02 -5.41 27.00
N ALA A 48 0.30 -5.39 27.09
CA ALA A 48 1.00 -5.16 28.35
C ALA A 48 0.85 -3.73 28.88
N ALA A 49 0.85 -2.72 28.00
CA ALA A 49 0.62 -1.32 28.36
C ALA A 49 -0.83 -1.06 28.81
N ALA A 50 -1.80 -1.65 28.12
CA ALA A 50 -3.23 -1.54 28.45
C ALA A 50 -3.53 -2.14 29.83
N ARG A 51 -2.95 -3.30 30.16
CA ARG A 51 -3.06 -3.92 31.50
C ARG A 51 -2.47 -3.07 32.61
N ARG A 52 -1.46 -2.26 32.32
CA ARG A 52 -0.83 -1.31 33.26
C ARG A 52 -1.61 0.00 33.41
N GLY A 53 -2.61 0.24 32.54
CA GLY A 53 -3.39 1.49 32.53
C GLY A 53 -2.61 2.70 32.00
N ASP A 54 -1.47 2.48 31.34
CA ASP A 54 -0.66 3.56 30.77
C ASP A 54 -1.22 3.98 29.41
N ARG A 55 -2.17 4.94 29.45
CA ARG A 55 -2.82 5.45 28.25
C ARG A 55 -1.83 6.11 27.29
N HIS A 56 -0.80 6.79 27.79
CA HIS A 56 0.15 7.50 26.93
C HIS A 56 1.02 6.52 26.14
N ALA A 57 1.54 5.47 26.80
CA ALA A 57 2.27 4.40 26.12
C ALA A 57 1.38 3.65 25.13
N CYS A 58 0.11 3.39 25.46
CA CYS A 58 -0.84 2.79 24.53
C CYS A 58 -1.05 3.65 23.27
N THR A 59 -1.22 4.97 23.42
CA THR A 59 -1.41 5.88 22.26
C THR A 59 -0.20 5.87 21.33
N GLN A 60 1.02 5.93 21.87
CA GLN A 60 2.23 5.90 21.05
C GLN A 60 2.38 4.56 20.32
N LEU A 61 2.18 3.45 21.03
CA LEU A 61 2.29 2.12 20.44
C LEU A 61 1.18 1.84 19.41
N ALA A 62 -0.06 2.28 19.66
CA ALA A 62 -1.16 2.16 18.71
C ALA A 62 -0.89 2.93 17.41
N ARG A 63 -0.34 4.15 17.49
CA ARG A 63 0.11 4.90 16.30
C ARG A 63 1.18 4.16 15.52
N SER A 64 2.15 3.56 16.21
CA SER A 64 3.18 2.75 15.53
C SER A 64 2.58 1.51 14.87
N LEU A 65 1.57 0.88 15.47
CA LEU A 65 0.88 -0.29 14.91
C LEU A 65 0.08 0.09 13.65
N THR A 66 -0.67 1.19 13.66
CA THR A 66 -1.41 1.64 12.47
C THR A 66 -0.46 2.01 11.34
N ALA A 67 0.64 2.70 11.63
CA ALA A 67 1.69 2.97 10.65
C ALA A 67 2.25 1.68 10.03
N LEU A 68 2.55 0.67 10.86
CA LEU A 68 3.05 -0.62 10.37
C LEU A 68 2.02 -1.40 9.55
N ARG A 69 0.73 -1.33 9.92
CA ARG A 69 -0.36 -1.94 9.14
C ARG A 69 -0.53 -1.25 7.79
N LYS A 70 -0.49 0.09 7.75
CA LYS A 70 -0.49 0.87 6.50
C LYS A 70 0.71 0.49 5.62
N GLN A 71 1.91 0.38 6.20
CA GLN A 71 3.12 -0.05 5.48
C GLN A 71 2.99 -1.47 4.92
N SER A 72 2.44 -2.42 5.70
CA SER A 72 2.16 -3.78 5.23
C SER A 72 1.13 -3.82 4.10
N GLY A 73 0.11 -2.97 4.16
CA GLY A 73 -0.85 -2.75 3.07
C GLY A 73 -0.16 -2.28 1.80
N ARG A 74 0.68 -1.23 1.90
CA ARG A 74 1.49 -0.71 0.79
C ARG A 74 2.39 -1.79 0.18
N LEU A 75 3.05 -2.62 1.00
CA LEU A 75 3.87 -3.73 0.49
C LEU A 75 3.04 -4.81 -0.22
N THR A 76 1.84 -5.09 0.27
CA THR A 76 0.92 -6.06 -0.38
C THR A 76 0.50 -5.56 -1.75
N THR A 77 0.16 -4.28 -1.85
CA THR A 77 -0.21 -3.65 -3.13
C THR A 77 0.99 -3.55 -4.08
N ALA A 78 2.17 -3.19 -3.58
CA ALA A 78 3.40 -3.18 -4.37
C ALA A 78 3.79 -4.58 -4.87
N SER A 79 3.55 -5.62 -4.06
CA SER A 79 3.77 -7.03 -4.46
C SER A 79 2.81 -7.44 -5.58
N ALA A 80 1.53 -7.07 -5.47
CA ALA A 80 0.52 -7.30 -6.50
C ALA A 80 0.89 -6.60 -7.82
N HIS A 81 1.26 -5.32 -7.76
CA HIS A 81 1.72 -4.56 -8.91
C HIS A 81 2.96 -5.20 -9.56
N THR A 82 3.98 -5.56 -8.76
CA THR A 82 5.19 -6.24 -9.27
C THR A 82 4.86 -7.57 -9.96
N ALA A 83 3.90 -8.33 -9.42
CA ALA A 83 3.43 -9.58 -10.02
C ALA A 83 2.68 -9.34 -11.35
N ALA A 84 1.84 -8.30 -11.42
CA ALA A 84 1.17 -7.88 -12.64
C ALA A 84 2.19 -7.47 -13.72
N THR A 85 3.11 -6.54 -13.41
CA THR A 85 4.17 -6.12 -14.33
C THR A 85 5.04 -7.31 -14.77
N GLY A 86 5.33 -8.26 -13.87
CA GLY A 86 6.03 -9.50 -14.20
C GLY A 86 5.30 -10.35 -15.25
N THR A 87 3.97 -10.40 -15.17
CA THR A 87 3.11 -11.07 -16.15
C THR A 87 3.12 -10.32 -17.49
N HIS A 88 3.06 -8.99 -17.48
CA HIS A 88 3.19 -8.16 -18.69
C HIS A 88 4.53 -8.37 -19.41
N VAL A 89 5.64 -8.43 -18.66
CA VAL A 89 6.97 -8.72 -19.22
C VAL A 89 7.02 -10.12 -19.84
N GLN A 90 6.38 -11.12 -19.23
CA GLN A 90 6.30 -12.48 -19.77
C GLN A 90 5.44 -12.56 -21.03
N MET A 91 4.32 -11.82 -21.08
CA MET A 91 3.48 -11.69 -22.27
C MET A 91 4.25 -11.02 -23.42
N ALA A 92 4.94 -9.91 -23.14
CA ALA A 92 5.78 -9.23 -24.12
C ALA A 92 6.91 -10.14 -24.66
N ALA A 93 7.55 -10.93 -23.79
CA ALA A 93 8.58 -11.89 -24.20
C ALA A 93 8.04 -12.99 -25.13
N SER A 94 6.82 -13.46 -24.87
CA SER A 94 6.13 -14.46 -25.69
C SER A 94 5.75 -13.88 -27.05
N ASN A 95 5.28 -12.63 -27.07
CA ASN A 95 4.94 -11.92 -28.30
C ASN A 95 6.17 -11.66 -29.17
N VAL A 96 7.31 -11.25 -28.59
CA VAL A 96 8.57 -11.12 -29.32
C VAL A 96 9.01 -12.46 -29.91
N GLY A 97 8.88 -13.56 -29.15
CA GLY A 97 9.16 -14.91 -29.64
C GLY A 97 8.25 -15.32 -30.80
N LEU A 98 6.96 -15.01 -30.72
CA LEU A 98 5.98 -15.26 -31.79
C LEU A 98 6.29 -14.43 -33.04
N CYS A 99 6.57 -13.14 -32.90
CA CYS A 99 6.98 -12.27 -34.01
C CYS A 99 8.25 -12.79 -34.67
N GLN A 100 9.23 -13.25 -33.89
CA GLN A 100 10.47 -13.80 -34.43
C GLN A 100 10.23 -15.13 -35.15
N ALA A 101 9.36 -15.99 -34.61
CA ALA A 101 8.92 -17.23 -35.25
C ALA A 101 8.18 -16.96 -36.57
N ILE A 102 7.22 -16.02 -36.58
CA ILE A 102 6.53 -15.58 -37.78
C ILE A 102 7.53 -14.99 -38.78
N ALA A 103 8.46 -14.15 -38.36
CA ALA A 103 9.49 -13.59 -39.26
C ALA A 103 10.36 -14.68 -39.89
N THR A 104 10.78 -15.70 -39.12
CA THR A 104 11.49 -16.86 -39.68
C THR A 104 10.62 -17.69 -40.61
N THR A 105 9.36 -17.93 -40.25
CA THR A 105 8.40 -18.66 -41.09
C THR A 105 8.14 -17.90 -42.38
N THR A 106 7.84 -16.61 -42.35
CA THR A 106 7.70 -15.72 -43.51
C THR A 106 8.97 -15.69 -44.36
N LYS A 107 10.17 -15.67 -43.77
CA LYS A 107 11.43 -15.73 -44.53
C LYS A 107 11.61 -17.09 -45.23
N THR A 108 11.10 -18.17 -44.64
CA THR A 108 11.18 -19.52 -45.21
C THR A 108 10.06 -19.77 -46.23
N MET A 109 8.88 -19.19 -46.00
CA MET A 109 7.68 -19.23 -46.83
C MET A 109 7.79 -18.24 -48.01
N GLY A 110 8.56 -17.16 -47.88
CA GLY A 110 8.98 -16.32 -49.01
C GLY A 110 9.97 -17.03 -49.94
N LYS A 111 10.71 -18.03 -49.45
CA LYS A 111 11.51 -18.94 -50.29
C LYS A 111 10.67 -20.06 -50.91
N VAL A 112 9.45 -20.28 -50.41
CA VAL A 112 8.47 -21.25 -50.93
C VAL A 112 7.20 -20.50 -51.28
N ASN A 113 7.22 -19.74 -52.37
CA ASN A 113 6.19 -18.89 -53.02
C ASN A 113 4.72 -18.95 -52.51
N VAL A 114 4.48 -18.78 -51.20
CA VAL A 114 3.13 -18.84 -50.61
C VAL A 114 2.82 -17.49 -49.97
N GLN A 115 1.77 -16.88 -50.51
CA GLN A 115 1.20 -15.59 -50.12
C GLN A 115 0.84 -15.56 -48.63
N MET A 116 1.65 -14.89 -47.83
CA MET A 116 1.23 -14.28 -46.56
C MET A 116 1.03 -12.80 -46.83
N ASP A 117 -0.18 -12.29 -46.58
CA ASP A 117 -0.59 -10.93 -46.93
C ASP A 117 -0.04 -9.92 -45.90
N PRO A 118 0.97 -9.08 -46.23
CA PRO A 118 1.60 -8.15 -45.28
C PRO A 118 0.61 -7.15 -44.66
N ARG A 119 -0.54 -6.95 -45.31
CA ARG A 119 -1.65 -6.12 -44.80
C ARG A 119 -2.27 -6.69 -43.53
N LYS A 120 -2.43 -8.01 -43.43
CA LYS A 120 -2.99 -8.67 -42.23
C LYS A 120 -2.03 -8.58 -41.05
N THR A 121 -0.72 -8.68 -41.29
CA THR A 121 0.29 -8.50 -40.24
C THR A 121 0.29 -7.07 -39.70
N LYS A 122 0.17 -6.06 -40.56
CA LYS A 122 0.07 -4.65 -40.15
C LYS A 122 -1.21 -4.38 -39.36
N GLN A 123 -2.34 -4.98 -39.77
CA GLN A 123 -3.62 -4.87 -39.08
C GLN A 123 -3.57 -5.53 -37.69
N MET A 124 -2.90 -6.67 -37.57
CA MET A 124 -2.64 -7.34 -36.29
C MET A 124 -1.77 -6.46 -35.37
N MET A 125 -0.72 -5.81 -35.90
CA MET A 125 0.09 -4.86 -35.10
C MET A 125 -0.71 -3.63 -34.64
N GLN A 126 -1.59 -3.08 -35.47
CA GLN A 126 -2.44 -1.94 -35.08
C GLN A 126 -3.52 -2.32 -34.06
N ALA A 127 -4.11 -3.51 -34.20
CA ALA A 127 -5.05 -4.02 -33.20
C ALA A 127 -4.34 -4.24 -31.85
N PHE A 128 -3.09 -4.73 -31.89
CA PHE A 128 -2.24 -4.88 -30.72
C PHE A 128 -1.90 -3.54 -30.05
N GLU A 129 -1.47 -2.53 -30.81
CA GLU A 129 -1.22 -1.19 -30.25
C GLU A 129 -2.48 -0.66 -29.53
N ARG A 130 -3.65 -0.76 -30.16
CA ARG A 130 -4.91 -0.33 -29.54
C ARG A 130 -5.26 -1.09 -28.26
N GLU A 131 -5.06 -2.40 -28.25
CA GLU A 131 -5.38 -3.23 -27.08
C GLU A 131 -4.38 -3.00 -25.94
N ASN A 132 -3.10 -2.77 -26.26
CA ASN A 132 -2.07 -2.41 -25.29
C ASN A 132 -2.33 -1.04 -24.66
N THR A 133 -2.73 -0.03 -25.46
CA THR A 133 -3.12 1.30 -24.92
C THR A 133 -4.36 1.21 -24.04
N LYS A 134 -5.32 0.33 -24.38
CA LYS A 134 -6.52 0.10 -23.56
C LYS A 134 -6.18 -0.50 -22.20
N LEU A 135 -5.15 -1.36 -22.17
CA LEU A 135 -4.61 -1.96 -20.97
C LEU A 135 -3.89 -0.91 -20.10
N GLU A 136 -3.05 -0.07 -20.71
CA GLU A 136 -2.37 1.05 -20.03
C GLU A 136 -3.37 2.02 -19.40
N MET A 137 -4.45 2.39 -20.11
CA MET A 137 -5.52 3.24 -19.54
C MET A 137 -6.25 2.57 -18.37
N SER A 138 -6.41 1.25 -18.38
CA SER A 138 -7.04 0.53 -17.28
C SER A 138 -6.13 0.44 -16.05
N GLU A 139 -4.82 0.37 -16.23
CA GLU A 139 -3.84 0.47 -15.14
C GLU A 139 -3.83 1.88 -14.54
N GLU A 140 -3.92 2.92 -15.37
CA GLU A 140 -3.96 4.32 -14.90
C GLU A 140 -5.19 4.57 -14.00
N LEU A 141 -6.37 4.09 -14.40
CA LEU A 141 -7.59 4.17 -13.57
C LEU A 141 -7.48 3.36 -12.27
N VAL A 142 -6.80 2.21 -12.29
CA VAL A 142 -6.56 1.42 -11.08
C VAL A 142 -5.57 2.13 -10.16
N ASN A 143 -4.54 2.78 -10.71
CA ASN A 143 -3.56 3.52 -9.95
C ASN A 143 -4.17 4.78 -9.33
N ASP A 144 -5.04 5.49 -10.05
CA ASP A 144 -5.78 6.66 -9.54
C ASP A 144 -6.75 6.25 -8.42
N CYS A 145 -7.54 5.18 -8.58
CA CYS A 145 -8.38 4.67 -7.50
C CYS A 145 -7.58 4.20 -6.28
N MET A 146 -6.37 3.71 -6.52
CA MET A 146 -5.49 3.25 -5.47
C MET A 146 -4.84 4.44 -4.73
N GLU A 147 -4.39 5.46 -5.44
CA GLU A 147 -3.88 6.71 -4.86
C GLU A 147 -4.96 7.46 -4.09
N GLU A 148 -6.19 7.52 -4.59
CA GLU A 148 -7.33 8.13 -3.90
C GLU A 148 -7.69 7.36 -2.61
N ALA A 149 -7.65 6.02 -2.64
CA ALA A 149 -7.80 5.19 -1.43
C ALA A 149 -6.67 5.39 -0.40
N PHE A 150 -5.51 5.93 -0.82
CA PHE A 150 -4.38 6.22 0.07
C PHE A 150 -4.26 7.70 0.47
N ALA A 151 -4.94 8.62 -0.22
CA ALA A 151 -4.88 10.05 0.02
C ALA A 151 -5.72 10.50 1.23
N ASP A 152 -6.72 9.71 1.64
CA ASP A 152 -7.70 10.07 2.68
C ASP A 152 -7.17 9.91 4.12
N SER A 153 -5.89 10.20 4.38
CA SER A 153 -5.17 9.76 5.59
C SER A 153 -4.47 10.86 6.40
N ASP A 154 -4.86 12.13 6.27
CA ASP A 154 -4.50 13.17 7.25
C ASP A 154 -5.52 13.20 8.42
N GLU A 155 -5.63 12.08 9.13
CA GLU A 155 -6.38 11.97 10.39
C GLU A 155 -5.48 12.36 11.58
N GLU A 156 -5.07 13.62 11.65
CA GLU A 156 -4.35 14.14 12.81
C GLU A 156 -5.29 14.36 14.03
N GLY A 157 -6.60 14.34 13.81
CA GLY A 157 -7.64 14.58 14.82
C GLY A 157 -8.15 13.37 15.61
N GLU A 158 -7.81 12.13 15.21
CA GLU A 158 -8.51 10.91 15.66
C GLU A 158 -7.67 9.98 16.54
N ALA A 159 -6.58 10.45 17.15
CA ALA A 159 -5.67 9.58 17.89
C ALA A 159 -6.35 8.77 19.03
N ASP A 160 -7.35 9.33 19.70
CA ASP A 160 -8.09 8.63 20.75
C ASP A 160 -9.10 7.60 20.17
N ALA A 161 -9.70 7.90 19.01
CA ALA A 161 -10.56 6.97 18.31
C ALA A 161 -9.76 5.77 17.76
N ILE A 162 -8.58 6.04 17.19
CA ILE A 162 -7.62 5.02 16.73
C ILE A 162 -7.21 4.10 17.88
N VAL A 163 -6.96 4.65 19.08
CA VAL A 163 -6.62 3.83 20.25
C VAL A 163 -7.80 2.96 20.67
N SER A 164 -9.02 3.50 20.72
CA SER A 164 -10.21 2.70 21.03
C SER A 164 -10.39 1.57 20.04
N GLN A 165 -10.32 1.88 18.74
CA GLN A 165 -10.43 0.91 17.66
C GLN A 165 -9.37 -0.19 17.75
N VAL A 166 -8.10 0.16 17.96
CA VAL A 166 -7.01 -0.82 18.09
C VAL A 166 -7.20 -1.69 19.33
N LEU A 167 -7.67 -1.13 20.45
CA LEU A 167 -7.92 -1.91 21.67
C LEU A 167 -9.10 -2.87 21.50
N ASP A 168 -10.16 -2.44 20.83
CA ASP A 168 -11.33 -3.24 20.50
C ASP A 168 -10.97 -4.39 19.53
N GLU A 169 -10.19 -4.10 18.47
CA GLU A 169 -9.69 -5.11 17.53
C GLU A 169 -8.78 -6.15 18.18
N ILE A 170 -8.00 -5.76 19.19
CA ILE A 170 -7.11 -6.67 19.93
C ILE A 170 -7.90 -7.53 20.94
N GLY A 171 -9.20 -7.24 21.15
CA GLY A 171 -10.06 -7.96 22.08
C GLY A 171 -9.72 -7.69 23.54
N ILE A 172 -9.11 -6.53 23.83
CA ILE A 172 -9.02 -6.04 25.19
C ILE A 172 -10.30 -5.24 25.40
N GLU A 173 -11.39 -5.94 25.74
CA GLU A 173 -12.43 -5.28 26.51
C GLU A 173 -11.71 -4.68 27.70
N VAL A 174 -11.70 -3.35 27.79
CA VAL A 174 -11.28 -2.65 28.98
C VAL A 174 -12.34 -2.94 30.03
N SER A 175 -12.40 -4.19 30.52
CA SER A 175 -13.34 -4.63 31.54
C SER A 175 -13.07 -3.79 32.78
N ASP A 176 -13.94 -2.82 33.01
CA ASP A 176 -14.26 -2.18 34.29
C ASP A 176 -13.13 -1.50 35.09
N LYS A 177 -11.90 -1.42 34.57
CA LYS A 177 -10.78 -0.79 35.29
C LYS A 177 -10.35 0.58 34.78
N MET A 178 -10.75 1.01 33.58
CA MET A 178 -10.56 2.41 33.14
C MET A 178 -11.61 3.38 33.70
N ALA A 179 -12.80 2.90 34.11
CA ALA A 179 -13.75 3.72 34.87
C ALA A 179 -13.24 4.06 36.30
N LYS A 180 -12.13 3.44 36.73
CA LYS A 180 -11.55 3.58 38.06
C LYS A 180 -10.10 4.08 38.08
N ALA A 181 -9.58 4.56 36.95
CA ALA A 181 -8.38 5.38 36.98
C ALA A 181 -8.81 6.82 37.30
N PRO A 182 -8.29 7.46 38.37
CA PRO A 182 -8.65 8.83 38.66
C PRO A 182 -8.25 9.67 37.47
N THR A 183 -9.24 10.29 36.83
CA THR A 183 -8.99 11.43 35.95
C THR A 183 -8.14 12.40 36.76
N PRO A 184 -7.00 12.91 36.23
CA PRO A 184 -6.39 14.07 36.84
C PRO A 184 -7.45 15.15 36.67
N VAL A 185 -8.12 15.47 37.77
CA VAL A 185 -8.88 16.71 37.90
C VAL A 185 -7.86 17.78 37.58
N ARG A 186 -7.87 18.26 36.32
CA ARG A 186 -7.32 19.58 36.04
C ARG A 186 -7.98 20.46 37.08
N PRO A 187 -7.24 21.13 37.97
CA PRO A 187 -7.85 22.16 38.76
C PRO A 187 -8.44 23.11 37.73
N SER A 188 -9.77 23.13 37.62
CA SER A 188 -10.42 24.28 37.04
C SER A 188 -9.88 25.43 37.87
N LEU A 189 -9.18 26.34 37.20
CA LEU A 189 -8.86 27.62 37.77
C LEU A 189 -10.19 28.34 37.92
N THR A 190 -11.00 27.93 38.90
CA THR A 190 -11.99 28.81 39.49
C THR A 190 -11.17 29.81 40.26
N SER A 191 -10.86 30.89 39.55
CA SER A 191 -10.21 32.03 40.14
C SER A 191 -11.07 32.43 41.35
N LYS A 192 -10.44 32.70 42.49
CA LYS A 192 -11.14 33.21 43.68
C LYS A 192 -11.94 34.49 43.38
N ALA A 193 -11.68 35.14 42.24
CA ALA A 193 -12.42 36.28 41.74
C ALA A 193 -13.87 35.94 41.35
N ASP A 194 -14.17 34.73 40.87
CA ASP A 194 -15.52 34.40 40.39
C ASP A 194 -16.53 34.24 41.55
N LEU A 195 -16.05 33.77 42.71
CA LEU A 195 -16.87 33.63 43.92
C LEU A 195 -17.13 34.99 44.60
N ASP A 196 -16.19 35.93 44.53
CA ASP A 196 -16.35 37.27 45.10
C ASP A 196 -17.28 38.14 44.24
N ILE A 197 -17.27 37.96 42.90
CA ILE A 197 -18.18 38.65 41.98
C ILE A 197 -19.64 38.18 42.16
N GLN A 198 -19.88 36.88 42.35
CA GLN A 198 -21.23 36.36 42.63
C GLN A 198 -21.77 36.85 43.98
N ARG A 199 -20.90 36.97 44.99
CA ARG A 199 -21.30 37.46 46.32
C ARG A 199 -21.58 38.97 46.33
N GLN A 200 -20.94 39.74 45.44
CA GLN A 200 -21.21 41.17 45.26
C GLN A 200 -22.48 41.44 44.43
N LEU A 201 -22.85 40.53 43.51
CA LEU A 201 -24.10 40.62 42.75
C LEU A 201 -25.34 40.33 43.61
N GLU A 202 -25.28 39.34 44.52
CA GLU A 202 -26.37 39.09 45.48
C GLU A 202 -26.54 40.21 46.52
N ALA A 203 -25.47 40.93 46.87
CA ALA A 203 -25.51 42.03 47.83
C ALA A 203 -26.11 43.33 47.26
N LEU A 204 -26.29 43.44 45.95
CA LEU A 204 -26.88 44.62 45.28
C LEU A 204 -28.34 44.43 44.85
N GLY A 205 -28.96 43.27 45.15
CA GLY A 205 -30.42 43.09 45.06
C GLY A 205 -31.03 43.46 43.71
N VAL A 206 -30.46 42.95 42.62
CA VAL A 206 -31.07 43.01 41.29
C VAL A 206 -31.53 41.59 40.95
N ASP A 207 -32.82 41.34 41.06
CA ASP A 207 -33.49 40.20 40.42
C ASP A 207 -33.41 40.30 38.89
#